data_AF-A0A973FGA8-F1
#
_entry.id   AF-A0A973FGA8-F1
#
_cell.length_a   1.000
_cell.length_b   1.000
_cell.length_c   1.000
_cell.angle_alpha   90.00
_cell.angle_beta   90.00
_cell.angle_gamma   90.00
#
_symmetry.space_group_name_H-M   'P 1'
#
loop_
_entity.id
_entity.type
_entity.pdbx_description
1 polymer ?
#
loop_
_entity_poly.entity_id
_entity_poly.type
_entity_poly.pdbx_seq_one_letter_code
_entity_poly.pdbx_strand_id
1 'polypeptide(L)'
;MPDKTVQDAVRDSIKLLGPRAHSRAELVAKLRKKGFESDTIDEAILKLESLGLIDDRSFAAGCVESLARRRPEGQRMAKVRLMRKGLSEEVIEEALRNYDAPGMCLAAAEKKMRSLSGTPETK
;
A
#
# COMPACT_ATOMS: atom_id res chain seq x y z
N MET A 1 -17.55 -28.87 -4.14
CA MET A 1 -17.51 -27.40 -4.33
C MET A 1 -16.97 -27.21 -5.74
N PRO A 2 -17.62 -26.44 -6.63
CA PRO A 2 -17.05 -26.20 -7.97
C PRO A 2 -15.67 -25.55 -7.81
N ASP A 3 -14.70 -25.98 -8.63
CA ASP A 3 -13.38 -25.37 -8.66
C ASP A 3 -13.50 -23.88 -8.96
N LYS A 4 -12.84 -23.07 -8.14
CA LYS A 4 -12.83 -21.62 -8.33
C LYS A 4 -11.96 -21.28 -9.52
N THR A 5 -12.56 -20.63 -10.50
CA THR A 5 -11.87 -20.33 -11.76
C THR A 5 -11.07 -19.03 -11.70
N VAL A 6 -10.18 -18.83 -12.68
CA VAL A 6 -9.43 -17.58 -12.87
C VAL A 6 -10.39 -16.39 -13.04
N GLN A 7 -11.53 -16.59 -13.72
CA GLN A 7 -12.54 -15.54 -13.89
C GLN A 7 -13.17 -15.13 -12.55
N ASP A 8 -13.42 -16.09 -11.66
CA ASP A 8 -13.92 -15.81 -10.33
C ASP A 8 -12.90 -15.01 -9.50
N ALA A 9 -11.60 -15.34 -9.61
CA ALA A 9 -10.53 -14.61 -8.94
C ALA A 9 -10.40 -13.17 -9.46
N VAL A 10 -10.44 -12.98 -10.78
CA VAL A 10 -10.41 -11.64 -11.41
C VAL A 10 -11.59 -10.79 -10.94
N ARG A 11 -12.81 -11.34 -10.98
CA ARG A 11 -14.02 -10.64 -10.53
C ARG A 11 -13.91 -10.24 -9.06
N ASP A 12 -13.40 -11.13 -8.22
CA ASP A 12 -13.23 -10.86 -6.80
C ASP A 12 -12.14 -9.81 -6.52
N SER A 13 -11.07 -9.79 -7.30
CA SER A 13 -10.04 -8.75 -7.23
C SER A 13 -10.57 -7.39 -7.69
N ILE A 14 -11.37 -7.32 -8.75
CA ILE A 14 -12.00 -6.06 -9.19
C ILE A 14 -12.87 -5.45 -8.09
N LYS A 15 -13.66 -6.28 -7.39
CA LYS A 15 -14.45 -5.81 -6.23
C LYS A 15 -13.58 -5.24 -5.10
N LEU A 16 -12.37 -5.78 -4.92
CA LEU A 16 -11.42 -5.26 -3.94
C LEU A 16 -10.78 -3.94 -4.41
N LEU A 17 -10.44 -3.84 -5.69
CA LEU A 17 -9.79 -2.67 -6.30
C LEU A 17 -10.71 -1.45 -6.41
N GLY A 18 -12.03 -1.65 -6.50
CA GLY A 18 -13.02 -0.56 -6.60
C GLY A 18 -12.89 0.51 -5.49
N PRO A 19 -12.97 0.15 -4.20
CA PRO A 19 -12.91 1.14 -3.12
C PRO A 19 -11.52 1.71 -2.85
N ARG A 20 -10.44 0.95 -3.13
CA ARG A 20 -9.06 1.42 -2.96
C ARG A 20 -8.09 0.60 -3.80
N ALA A 21 -6.97 1.23 -4.15
CA ALA A 21 -5.83 0.52 -4.70
C ALA A 21 -5.31 -0.55 -3.71
N HIS A 22 -4.84 -1.65 -4.27
CA HIS A 22 -4.26 -2.79 -3.57
C HIS A 22 -2.90 -3.13 -4.19
N SER A 23 -1.95 -3.57 -3.37
CA SER A 23 -0.73 -4.19 -3.90
C SER A 23 -1.03 -5.60 -4.39
N ARG A 24 -0.15 -6.12 -5.25
CA ARG A 24 -0.18 -7.53 -5.68
C ARG A 24 -0.25 -8.47 -4.49
N ALA A 25 0.61 -8.27 -3.49
CA ALA A 25 0.68 -9.11 -2.29
C ALA A 25 -0.63 -9.08 -1.47
N GLU A 26 -1.29 -7.92 -1.36
CA GLU A 26 -2.59 -7.83 -0.68
C GLU A 26 -3.67 -8.64 -1.41
N LEU A 27 -3.69 -8.60 -2.75
CA LEU A 27 -4.65 -9.35 -3.55
C LEU A 27 -4.41 -10.86 -3.45
N VAL A 28 -3.15 -11.30 -3.58
CA VAL A 28 -2.76 -12.71 -3.41
C VAL A 28 -3.21 -13.23 -2.04
N ALA A 29 -2.91 -12.50 -0.96
CA ALA A 29 -3.31 -12.90 0.39
C ALA A 29 -4.84 -13.00 0.55
N LYS A 30 -5.59 -12.06 -0.03
CA LYS A 30 -7.06 -12.05 0.02
C LYS A 30 -7.67 -13.17 -0.80
N LEU A 31 -7.14 -13.47 -1.98
CA LEU A 31 -7.60 -14.58 -2.82
C LEU A 31 -7.28 -15.93 -2.17
N ARG A 32 -6.08 -16.11 -1.60
CA ARG A 32 -5.75 -17.32 -0.82
C ARG A 32 -6.72 -17.51 0.34
N LYS A 33 -7.04 -16.46 1.10
CA LYS A 33 -8.02 -16.52 2.19
C LYS A 33 -9.42 -16.90 1.71
N LYS A 34 -9.76 -16.57 0.46
CA LYS A 34 -11.02 -16.98 -0.17
C LYS A 34 -10.98 -18.42 -0.69
N GLY A 35 -9.85 -19.12 -0.65
CA GLY A 35 -9.73 -20.51 -1.08
C GLY A 35 -9.51 -20.69 -2.58
N PHE A 36 -8.87 -19.73 -3.25
CA PHE A 36 -8.37 -19.93 -4.62
C PHE A 36 -7.01 -20.66 -4.57
N GLU A 37 -6.76 -21.54 -5.55
CA GLU A 37 -5.48 -22.22 -5.71
C GLU A 37 -4.38 -21.28 -6.22
N SER A 38 -3.10 -21.63 -6.01
CA SER A 38 -1.99 -20.72 -6.36
C SER A 38 -1.95 -20.42 -7.85
N ASP A 39 -2.07 -21.44 -8.71
CA ASP A 39 -2.01 -21.28 -10.15
C ASP A 39 -3.13 -20.34 -10.66
N THR A 40 -4.35 -20.52 -10.15
CA THR A 40 -5.50 -19.65 -10.44
C THR A 40 -5.25 -18.21 -10.00
N ILE A 41 -4.61 -18.02 -8.84
CA ILE A 41 -4.27 -16.68 -8.33
C ILE A 41 -3.22 -16.03 -9.22
N ASP A 42 -2.17 -16.76 -9.57
CA ASP A 42 -1.06 -16.24 -10.36
C ASP A 42 -1.53 -15.84 -11.77
N GLU A 43 -2.37 -16.64 -12.41
CA GLU A 43 -3.02 -16.27 -13.69
C GLU A 43 -3.92 -15.04 -13.57
N ALA A 44 -4.72 -14.95 -12.50
CA ALA A 44 -5.60 -13.81 -12.29
C ALA A 44 -4.81 -12.51 -12.04
N ILE A 45 -3.71 -12.58 -11.28
CA ILE A 45 -2.82 -11.46 -11.03
C ILE A 45 -2.16 -11.01 -12.33
N LEU A 46 -1.58 -11.93 -13.13
CA LEU A 46 -0.98 -11.60 -14.42
C LEU A 46 -1.98 -10.92 -15.36
N LYS A 47 -3.23 -11.36 -15.35
CA LYS A 47 -4.30 -10.73 -16.15
C LYS A 47 -4.65 -9.33 -15.65
N LEU A 48 -4.64 -9.09 -14.35
CA LEU A 48 -4.89 -7.76 -13.79
C LEU A 48 -3.72 -6.80 -14.06
N GLU A 49 -2.48 -7.30 -14.02
CA GLU A 49 -1.26 -6.55 -14.38
C GLU A 49 -1.29 -6.17 -15.87
N SER A 50 -1.62 -7.10 -16.76
CA SER A 50 -1.68 -6.81 -18.20
C SER A 50 -2.79 -5.84 -18.59
N LEU A 51 -3.85 -5.75 -17.79
CA LEU A 51 -4.92 -4.76 -17.92
C LEU A 51 -4.56 -3.41 -17.25
N GLY A 52 -3.40 -3.29 -16.60
CA GLY A 52 -2.98 -2.08 -15.89
C GLY A 52 -3.81 -1.77 -14.64
N LEU A 53 -4.57 -2.75 -14.14
CA LEU A 53 -5.43 -2.60 -12.96
C LEU A 53 -4.66 -2.70 -11.65
N ILE A 54 -3.48 -3.33 -11.69
CA ILE A 54 -2.55 -3.40 -10.57
C ILE A 54 -1.17 -3.00 -11.04
N ASP A 55 -0.54 -2.14 -10.24
CA ASP A 55 0.82 -1.68 -10.44
C ASP A 55 1.40 -1.33 -9.07
N ASP A 56 2.32 -2.16 -8.60
CA ASP A 56 2.98 -1.98 -7.31
C ASP A 56 3.83 -0.70 -7.25
N ARG A 57 4.38 -0.22 -8.38
CA ARG A 57 5.14 1.04 -8.43
C ARG A 57 4.22 2.24 -8.27
N SER A 58 3.13 2.28 -9.03
CA SER A 58 2.11 3.33 -8.88
C SER A 58 1.49 3.32 -7.48
N PHE A 59 1.23 2.13 -6.93
CA PHE A 59 0.74 1.98 -5.56
C PHE A 59 1.75 2.48 -4.52
N ALA A 60 3.04 2.17 -4.69
CA ALA A 60 4.10 2.62 -3.80
C ALA A 60 4.25 4.14 -3.84
N ALA A 61 4.26 4.75 -5.03
CA ALA A 61 4.32 6.20 -5.21
C ALA A 61 3.14 6.90 -4.51
N GLY A 62 1.91 6.43 -4.72
CA GLY A 62 0.73 6.96 -4.04
C GLY A 62 0.77 6.79 -2.51
N CYS A 63 1.35 5.69 -2.03
CA CYS A 63 1.58 5.50 -0.60
C CYS A 63 2.59 6.51 -0.05
N VAL A 64 3.70 6.75 -0.73
CA VAL A 64 4.73 7.73 -0.31
C VAL A 64 4.13 9.14 -0.27
N GLU A 65 3.38 9.53 -1.31
CA GLU A 65 2.69 10.83 -1.36
C GLU A 65 1.65 10.98 -0.23
N SER A 66 0.90 9.90 0.06
CA SER A 66 -0.05 9.91 1.18
C SER A 66 0.65 9.98 2.55
N LEU A 67 1.82 9.35 2.70
CA LEU A 67 2.61 9.43 3.93
C LEU A 67 3.11 10.86 4.13
N ALA A 68 3.74 11.45 3.11
CA ALA A 68 4.24 12.82 3.15
C ALA A 68 3.15 13.83 3.59
N ARG A 69 1.93 13.68 3.07
CA ARG A 69 0.81 14.58 3.40
C ARG A 69 0.19 14.33 4.79
N ARG A 70 -0.08 13.08 5.15
CA ARG A 70 -0.94 12.76 6.32
C ARG A 70 -0.14 12.38 7.57
N ARG A 71 1.02 11.74 7.38
CA ARG A 71 1.89 11.21 8.43
C ARG A 71 3.35 11.41 8.00
N PRO A 72 3.84 12.66 8.04
CA PRO A 72 5.25 12.93 7.80
C PRO A 72 6.05 12.09 8.81
N GLU A 73 6.93 11.25 8.31
CA GLU A 73 7.72 10.28 9.06
C GLU A 73 9.10 10.17 8.39
N GLY A 74 10.11 9.71 9.11
CA GLY A 74 11.43 9.47 8.50
C GLY A 74 11.40 8.33 7.47
N GLN A 75 12.31 8.38 6.49
CA GLN A 75 12.41 7.41 5.39
C GLN A 75 12.43 5.94 5.86
N ARG A 76 13.11 5.65 6.99
CA ARG A 76 13.13 4.30 7.58
C ARG A 76 11.75 3.80 7.97
N MET A 77 10.91 4.66 8.54
CA MET A 77 9.54 4.29 8.91
C MET A 77 8.64 4.15 7.68
N ALA A 78 8.82 5.03 6.70
CA ALA A 78 8.15 4.91 5.40
C ALA A 78 8.46 3.55 4.74
N LYS A 79 9.74 3.16 4.70
CA LYS A 79 10.21 1.84 4.21
C LYS A 79 9.50 0.68 4.92
N VAL A 80 9.48 0.69 6.26
CA VAL A 80 8.80 -0.36 7.05
C VAL A 80 7.31 -0.45 6.73
N ARG A 81 6.62 0.67 6.51
CA ARG A 81 5.21 0.67 6.13
C ARG A 81 4.97 0.10 4.74
N LEU A 82 5.83 0.42 3.78
CA LEU A 82 5.74 -0.13 2.42
C LEU A 82 6.03 -1.63 2.40
N MET A 83 7.02 -2.10 3.17
CA MET A 83 7.28 -3.54 3.35
C MET A 83 6.08 -4.27 3.95
N ARG A 84 5.39 -3.68 4.94
CA ARG A 84 4.16 -4.25 5.51
C ARG A 84 2.98 -4.32 4.53
N LYS A 85 3.04 -3.56 3.42
CA LYS A 85 2.08 -3.65 2.31
C LYS A 85 2.46 -4.73 1.29
N GLY A 86 3.56 -5.45 1.52
CA GLY A 86 4.03 -6.55 0.67
C GLY A 86 4.68 -6.09 -0.64
N LEU A 87 5.20 -4.86 -0.68
CA LEU A 87 5.97 -4.36 -1.83
C LEU A 87 7.39 -4.93 -1.81
N SER A 88 7.96 -5.17 -2.99
CA SER A 88 9.35 -5.63 -3.11
C SER A 88 10.32 -4.52 -2.72
N GLU A 89 11.54 -4.90 -2.33
CA GLU A 89 12.57 -3.96 -1.91
C GLU A 89 12.90 -2.96 -3.05
N GLU A 90 12.98 -3.44 -4.29
CA GLU A 90 13.29 -2.62 -5.46
C GLU A 90 12.23 -1.54 -5.69
N VAL A 91 10.94 -1.89 -5.58
CA VAL A 91 9.82 -0.96 -5.73
C VAL A 91 9.83 0.08 -4.60
N ILE A 92 10.20 -0.34 -3.39
CA ILE A 92 10.27 0.54 -2.23
C ILE A 92 11.42 1.55 -2.39
N GLU A 93 12.60 1.10 -2.81
CA GLU A 93 13.74 1.97 -3.05
C GLU A 93 13.46 2.98 -4.17
N GLU A 94 12.81 2.54 -5.26
CA GLU A 94 12.37 3.43 -6.34
C GLU A 94 11.41 4.50 -5.82
N ALA A 95 10.37 4.10 -5.07
CA ALA A 95 9.37 5.03 -4.54
C ALA A 95 9.96 6.01 -3.50
N LEU A 96 10.98 5.62 -2.76
CA LEU A 96 11.63 6.44 -1.73
C LEU A 96 12.83 7.25 -2.24
N ARG A 97 13.23 7.10 -3.51
CA ARG A 97 14.43 7.77 -4.07
C ARG A 97 14.41 9.29 -3.90
N ASN A 98 13.25 9.90 -4.07
CA ASN A 98 13.06 11.36 -3.96
C ASN A 98 12.35 11.77 -2.66
N TYR A 99 12.36 10.92 -1.64
CA TYR A 99 11.69 11.20 -0.37
C TYR A 99 12.53 12.19 0.46
N ASP A 100 12.02 13.41 0.67
CA ASP A 100 12.66 14.42 1.53
C ASP A 100 12.56 14.05 3.02
N ALA A 101 13.37 13.09 3.44
CA ALA A 101 13.35 12.60 4.81
C ALA A 101 13.62 13.70 5.86
N PRO A 102 14.59 14.61 5.68
CA PRO A 102 14.80 15.73 6.60
C PRO A 102 13.57 16.65 6.72
N GLY A 103 12.98 17.06 5.59
CA GLY A 103 11.77 17.90 5.61
C GLY A 103 10.57 17.21 6.27
N MET A 104 10.40 15.92 6.04
CA MET A 104 9.34 15.13 6.69
C MET A 104 9.57 15.00 8.20
N CYS A 105 10.80 14.79 8.66
CA CYS A 105 11.12 14.76 10.09
C CYS A 105 10.80 16.10 10.77
N LEU A 106 11.15 17.22 10.13
CA LEU A 106 10.85 18.56 10.64
C LEU A 106 9.33 18.78 10.74
N ALA A 107 8.59 18.49 9.67
CA ALA A 107 7.12 18.63 9.64
C ALA A 107 6.44 17.77 10.72
N ALA A 108 6.96 16.57 10.99
CA ALA A 108 6.47 15.70 12.06
C ALA A 108 6.71 16.31 13.45
N ALA A 109 7.91 16.84 13.69
CA ALA A 109 8.28 17.50 14.94
C ALA A 109 7.41 18.73 15.19
N GLU A 110 7.23 19.60 14.19
CA GLU A 110 6.36 20.78 14.28
C GLU A 110 4.91 20.41 14.60
N LYS A 111 4.36 19.38 13.93
CA LYS A 111 3.01 18.89 14.19
C LYS A 111 2.88 18.40 15.63
N LYS A 112 3.88 17.68 16.14
CA LYS A 112 3.88 17.18 17.52
C LYS A 112 4.03 18.34 18.52
N MET A 113 4.88 19.32 18.23
CA MET A 113 5.08 20.50 19.07
C MET A 113 3.78 21.29 19.21
N ARG A 114 3.06 21.55 18.10
CA ARG A 114 1.72 22.18 18.13
C ARG A 114 0.72 21.42 19.00
N SER A 115 0.76 20.09 18.98
CA SER A 115 -0.13 19.26 19.80
C SER A 115 0.24 19.21 21.28
N LEU A 116 1.50 19.50 21.63
CA LEU A 116 1.99 19.51 23.02
C LEU A 116 1.91 20.91 23.64
N SER A 117 2.08 21.97 22.84
CA SER A 117 1.88 23.35 23.26
C SER A 117 0.40 23.70 23.50
N GLY A 118 -0.52 22.83 23.08
CA GLY A 118 -1.94 22.92 23.40
C GLY A 118 -2.35 21.84 24.41
N THR A 119 -2.24 22.10 25.72
CA THR A 119 -2.98 21.40 26.79
C THR A 119 -3.01 22.25 28.06
N PRO A 120 -3.99 22.11 28.96
CA PRO A 120 -5.45 21.98 28.83
C PRO A 120 -6.16 23.23 29.40
N GLU A 121 -7.37 23.59 28.93
CA GLU A 121 -8.26 24.44 29.74
C GLU A 121 -8.75 23.60 30.92
N THR A 122 -8.09 23.76 32.07
CA THR A 122 -8.70 23.52 33.37
C THR A 122 -9.78 24.56 33.60
N LYS A 123 -11.06 24.20 33.40
CA LYS A 123 -12.15 24.63 34.28
C LYS A 123 -13.38 23.73 34.15
#